data_AF-A0A1G2HL54-F1
#
_entry.id   AF-A0A1G2HL54-F1
#
_cell.length_a   1.000
_cell.length_b   1.000
_cell.length_c   1.000
_cell.angle_alpha   90.00
_cell.angle_beta   90.00
_cell.angle_gamma   90.00
#
_symmetry.space_group_name_H-M   'P 1'
#
loop_
_entity.id
_entity.type
_entity.pdbx_description
1 polymer ?
#
loop_
_entity_poly.entity_id
_entity_poly.type
_entity_poly.pdbx_seq_one_letter_code
_entity_poly.pdbx_strand_id
1 'polypeptide(L)'
;MSSNVTWFAFPKDAHTNKVISNFIGLGTEEDASQFLCEDGEERGMWRASWQNIKRLWDSRKDLVLKLEIFNQRGNGKVRNVTLIFTDNFKKRKELIKKLKSQKRLF
;
A
#
# COMPACT_ATOMS: atom_id res chain seq x y z
N MET A 1 1.24 -23.73 -1.71
CA MET A 1 2.27 -22.68 -1.94
C MET A 1 1.76 -21.38 -1.36
N SER A 2 2.41 -20.84 -0.34
CA SER A 2 2.02 -19.53 0.21
C SER A 2 2.27 -18.47 -0.86
N SER A 3 1.25 -17.75 -1.28
CA SER A 3 1.42 -16.67 -2.25
C SER A 3 2.25 -15.55 -1.62
N ASN A 4 3.53 -15.47 -1.94
CA ASN A 4 4.38 -14.37 -1.51
C ASN A 4 3.80 -13.07 -2.07
N VAL A 5 3.44 -12.16 -1.17
CA VAL A 5 2.95 -10.81 -1.52
C VAL A 5 4.07 -9.83 -1.21
N THR A 6 4.61 -9.21 -2.25
CA THR A 6 5.56 -8.12 -2.14
C THR A 6 4.79 -6.81 -2.04
N TRP A 7 5.19 -5.94 -1.12
CA TRP A 7 4.53 -4.64 -0.92
C TRP A 7 5.46 -3.50 -1.27
N PHE A 8 4.88 -2.41 -1.73
CA PHE A 8 5.61 -1.24 -2.17
C PHE A 8 4.94 0.04 -1.69
N ALA A 9 5.74 1.06 -1.39
CA ALA A 9 5.32 2.42 -1.12
C ALA A 9 5.80 3.34 -2.24
N PHE A 10 4.86 4.06 -2.85
CA PHE A 10 5.15 5.11 -3.84
C PHE A 10 5.04 6.48 -3.18
N PRO A 11 6.13 7.26 -3.08
CA PRO A 11 6.08 8.63 -2.59
C PRO A 11 5.56 9.59 -3.68
N LYS A 12 4.61 10.46 -3.35
CA LYS A 12 4.10 11.50 -4.26
C LYS A 12 4.88 12.81 -4.21
N ASP A 13 5.75 12.98 -3.22
CA ASP A 13 6.59 14.16 -3.07
C ASP A 13 7.95 13.84 -2.43
N ALA A 14 8.88 14.78 -2.55
CA ALA A 14 10.26 14.64 -2.09
C ALA A 14 10.36 14.45 -0.57
N HIS A 15 9.47 15.11 0.21
CA HIS A 15 9.39 14.94 1.66
C HIS A 15 9.05 13.50 2.01
N THR A 16 7.99 12.96 1.40
CA THR A 16 7.57 11.58 1.64
C THR A 16 8.64 10.58 1.21
N ASN A 17 9.30 10.81 0.08
CA ASN A 17 10.42 9.98 -0.35
C ASN A 17 11.54 9.93 0.68
N LYS A 18 11.94 11.09 1.22
CA LYS A 18 12.97 11.21 2.25
C LYS A 18 12.58 10.53 3.57
N VAL A 19 11.31 10.63 3.98
CA VAL A 19 10.84 9.92 5.18
C VAL A 19 10.86 8.41 4.96
N ILE A 20 10.36 7.94 3.81
CA ILE A 20 10.33 6.51 3.48
C ILE A 20 11.75 5.93 3.43
N SER A 21 12.71 6.62 2.80
CA SER A 21 14.11 6.17 2.73
C SER A 21 14.75 6.01 4.11
N ASN A 22 14.44 6.94 5.02
CA ASN A 22 14.93 6.87 6.41
C ASN A 22 14.22 5.79 7.23
N PHE A 23 12.93 5.54 6.96
CA PHE A 23 12.11 4.61 7.73
C PHE A 23 12.33 3.15 7.33
N ILE A 24 12.49 2.89 6.03
CA ILE A 24 12.83 1.56 5.51
C ILE A 24 14.28 1.22 5.84
N GLY A 25 15.11 2.24 6.11
CA GLY A 25 16.37 2.15 6.80
C GLY A 25 17.45 1.49 5.96
N LEU A 26 18.37 2.28 5.39
CA LEU A 26 19.57 1.77 4.70
C LEU A 26 19.28 0.62 3.71
N GLY A 27 18.09 0.57 3.11
CA GLY A 27 17.78 -0.39 2.05
C GLY A 27 18.78 -0.20 0.92
N THR A 28 19.29 -1.30 0.37
CA THR A 28 20.14 -1.24 -0.82
C THR A 28 19.38 -0.53 -1.95
N GLU A 29 20.07 0.05 -2.94
CA GLU A 29 19.42 0.66 -4.11
C GLU A 29 18.38 -0.28 -4.77
N GLU A 30 18.54 -1.59 -4.56
CA GLU A 30 17.62 -2.66 -4.98
C GLU A 30 16.20 -2.53 -4.40
N ASP A 31 16.03 -1.90 -3.24
CA ASP A 31 14.71 -1.66 -2.63
C ASP A 31 14.00 -0.44 -3.23
N ALA A 32 14.72 0.48 -3.86
CA ALA A 32 14.18 1.65 -4.55
C ALA A 32 14.35 1.50 -6.08
N SER A 33 13.45 0.73 -6.70
CA SER A 33 13.51 0.41 -8.13
C SER A 33 12.30 0.94 -8.90
N GLN A 34 12.46 1.08 -10.23
CA GLN A 34 11.34 1.31 -11.13
C GLN A 34 10.60 -0.01 -11.36
N PHE A 35 9.27 0.02 -11.21
CA PHE A 35 8.42 -1.14 -11.49
C PHE A 35 7.27 -0.76 -12.42
N LEU A 36 7.05 -1.60 -13.44
CA LEU A 36 5.91 -1.50 -14.34
C LEU A 36 4.62 -1.91 -13.61
N CYS A 37 3.70 -0.96 -13.52
CA CYS A 37 2.42 -1.15 -12.85
C CYS A 37 1.35 -1.69 -13.80
N GLU A 38 0.23 -2.15 -13.24
CA GLU A 38 -0.88 -2.72 -13.99
C GLU A 38 -1.53 -1.74 -14.97
N ASP A 39 -1.45 -0.44 -14.68
CA ASP A 39 -1.90 0.66 -15.54
C ASP A 39 -0.93 1.01 -16.68
N GLY A 40 0.22 0.33 -16.77
CA GLY A 40 1.22 0.54 -17.81
C GLY A 40 2.23 1.63 -17.49
N GLU A 41 2.17 2.27 -16.32
CA GLU A 41 3.15 3.27 -15.90
C GLU A 41 4.29 2.65 -15.09
N GLU A 42 5.52 3.09 -15.37
CA GLU A 42 6.69 2.77 -14.54
C GLU A 42 6.84 3.79 -13.42
N ARG A 43 7.00 3.28 -12.19
CA ARG A 43 7.11 4.12 -11.00
C ARG A 43 8.27 3.69 -10.12
N GLY A 44 9.07 4.66 -9.67
CA GLY A 44 10.08 4.46 -8.65
C GLY A 44 9.43 4.24 -7.29
N MET A 45 9.49 3.02 -6.77
CA MET A 45 8.80 2.63 -5.54
C MET A 45 9.75 1.93 -4.58
N TRP A 46 9.44 2.07 -3.29
CA TRP A 46 10.18 1.41 -2.22
C TRP A 46 9.54 0.08 -1.86
N ARG A 47 10.27 -1.01 -2.06
CA ARG A 47 9.88 -2.33 -1.57
C ARG A 47 9.97 -2.35 -0.06
N ALA A 48 8.97 -2.96 0.59
CA ALA A 48 8.95 -3.08 2.04
C ALA A 48 8.13 -4.30 2.50
N SER A 49 8.35 -4.70 3.76
CA SER A 49 7.49 -5.66 4.43
C SER A 49 6.10 -5.07 4.68
N TRP A 50 5.09 -5.93 4.81
CA TRP A 50 3.74 -5.52 5.20
C TRP A 50 3.74 -4.71 6.52
N GLN A 51 4.57 -5.09 7.49
CA GLN A 51 4.67 -4.42 8.77
C GLN A 51 5.17 -2.97 8.61
N ASN A 52 6.18 -2.75 7.78
CA ASN A 52 6.72 -1.41 7.52
C ASN A 52 5.72 -0.55 6.74
N ILE A 53 5.06 -1.11 5.72
CA ILE A 53 3.99 -0.44 4.97
C ILE A 53 2.85 -0.02 5.89
N LYS A 54 2.42 -0.91 6.78
CA LYS A 54 1.35 -0.61 7.73
C LYS A 54 1.77 0.51 8.68
N ARG A 55 2.98 0.46 9.24
CA ARG A 55 3.51 1.52 10.12
C ARG A 55 3.58 2.88 9.40
N LEU A 56 4.14 2.91 8.18
CA LEU A 56 4.18 4.11 7.34
C LEU A 56 2.78 4.67 7.09
N TRP A 57 1.83 3.80 6.75
CA TRP A 57 0.45 4.21 6.52
C TRP A 57 -0.20 4.77 7.78
N ASP A 58 -0.04 4.11 8.92
CA ASP A 58 -0.64 4.52 10.18
C ASP A 58 -0.08 5.89 10.64
N SER A 59 1.24 6.11 10.49
CA SER A 59 1.91 7.39 10.79
C SER A 59 1.72 8.49 9.75
N ARG A 60 1.06 8.21 8.61
CA ARG A 60 1.00 9.15 7.47
C ARG A 60 0.39 10.50 7.81
N LYS A 61 -0.59 10.54 8.72
CA LYS A 61 -1.29 11.79 9.09
C LYS A 61 -0.39 12.66 9.97
N ASP A 62 0.27 12.04 10.94
CA ASP A 62 1.14 12.74 11.89
C ASP A 62 2.41 13.26 11.20
N LEU A 63 2.94 12.50 10.24
CA LEU A 63 4.14 12.85 9.49
C LEU A 63 3.85 13.61 8.17
N VAL A 64 2.58 13.88 7.88
CA VAL A 64 2.10 14.57 6.66
C VAL A 64 2.66 13.91 5.38
N LEU A 65 2.54 12.59 5.30
CA LEU A 65 3.06 11.79 4.19
C LEU A 65 2.02 11.65 3.08
N LYS A 66 2.48 11.88 1.84
CA LYS A 66 1.71 11.65 0.62
C LYS A 66 2.27 10.43 -0.10
N LEU A 67 1.71 9.26 0.21
CA LEU A 67 2.11 8.00 -0.41
C LEU A 67 0.93 7.20 -0.94
N GLU A 68 1.21 6.35 -1.90
CA GLU A 68 0.34 5.28 -2.36
C GLU A 68 0.96 3.92 -2.04
N ILE A 69 0.09 2.94 -1.82
CA ILE A 69 0.51 1.58 -1.52
C ILE A 69 0.20 0.68 -2.71
N PHE A 70 1.20 -0.09 -3.10
CA PHE A 70 1.09 -1.08 -4.15
C PHE A 70 1.42 -2.48 -3.59
N ASN A 71 0.94 -3.52 -4.26
CA ASN A 71 1.43 -4.86 -4.02
C ASN A 71 1.53 -5.69 -5.29
N GLN A 72 2.28 -6.77 -5.19
CA GLN A 72 2.47 -7.76 -6.23
C GLN A 72 2.27 -9.16 -5.62
N ARG A 73 1.52 -10.02 -6.28
CA ARG A 73 1.32 -11.42 -5.85
C ARG A 73 2.14 -12.33 -6.76
N GLY A 74 3.12 -13.04 -6.21
CA GLY A 74 4.06 -13.84 -7.02
C GLY A 74 4.68 -13.00 -8.14
N ASN A 75 4.67 -13.52 -9.37
CA ASN A 75 5.16 -12.81 -10.56
C ASN A 75 4.07 -12.00 -11.28
N GLY A 76 2.98 -11.64 -10.58
CA GLY A 76 1.89 -10.86 -11.15
C GLY A 76 2.25 -9.38 -11.40
N LYS A 77 1.29 -8.61 -11.89
CA LYS A 77 1.45 -7.15 -12.06
C LYS A 77 1.44 -6.43 -10.72
N VAL A 78 2.20 -5.33 -10.63
CA VAL A 78 2.16 -4.42 -9.47
C VAL A 78 0.89 -3.57 -9.56
N ARG A 79 0.07 -3.61 -8.52
CA ARG A 79 -1.26 -2.95 -8.52
C ARG A 79 -1.41 -1.98 -7.37
N ASN A 80 -2.10 -0.87 -7.63
CA ASN A 80 -2.42 0.12 -6.60
C ASN A 80 -3.50 -0.45 -5.67
N VAL A 81 -3.16 -0.57 -4.39
CA VAL A 81 -4.06 -1.08 -3.35
C VAL A 81 -4.29 -0.05 -2.25
N THR A 82 -3.90 1.20 -2.45
CA THR A 82 -4.06 2.30 -1.48
C THR A 82 -5.43 2.32 -0.82
N LEU A 83 -6.49 2.09 -1.60
CA LEU A 83 -7.86 2.07 -1.11
C LEU A 83 -8.10 1.09 0.04
N ILE A 84 -7.43 -0.07 0.09
CA ILE A 84 -7.63 -1.06 1.16
C ILE A 84 -7.16 -0.54 2.53
N PHE A 85 -6.26 0.45 2.53
CA PHE A 85 -5.73 1.06 3.74
C PHE A 85 -6.54 2.28 4.18
N THR A 86 -7.38 2.83 3.31
CA THR A 86 -8.22 3.99 3.65
C THR A 86 -9.34 3.62 4.61
N ASP A 87 -9.69 4.52 5.52
CA ASP A 87 -10.79 4.35 6.48
C ASP A 87 -12.14 4.10 5.78
N ASN A 88 -12.28 4.59 4.56
CA ASN A 88 -13.45 4.39 3.71
C ASN A 88 -13.69 2.91 3.37
N PHE A 89 -12.64 2.10 3.25
CA PHE A 89 -12.78 0.67 2.98
C PHE A 89 -13.34 -0.09 4.19
N LYS A 90 -12.92 0.27 5.41
CA LYS A 90 -13.45 -0.31 6.66
C LYS A 90 -14.94 0.03 6.81
N LYS A 91 -15.30 1.31 6.70
CA LYS A 91 -16.70 1.78 6.77
C LYS A 91 -17.59 1.11 5.72
N ARG A 92 -17.10 0.98 4.48
CA ARG A 92 -17.84 0.33 3.40
C ARG A 92 -18.04 -1.18 3.64
N LYS A 93 -17.04 -1.86 4.20
CA LYS A 93 -17.14 -3.28 4.57
C LYS A 93 -18.16 -3.51 5.69
N GLU A 94 -18.17 -2.64 6.71
CA GLU A 94 -19.16 -2.68 7.79
C GLU A 94 -20.58 -2.41 7.28
N LEU A 95 -20.75 -1.41 6.40
CA LEU A 95 -22.03 -1.11 5.77
C LEU A 95 -22.55 -2.32 4.97
N ILE A 96 -21.71 -2.93 4.13
CA ILE A 96 -22.08 -4.13 3.35
C ILE A 96 -22.45 -5.29 4.28
N LYS A 97 -21.74 -5.46 5.41
CA LYS A 97 -22.04 -6.49 6.41
C LYS A 97 -23.43 -6.25 7.04
N LYS A 98 -23.74 -5.02 7.45
CA LYS A 98 -25.06 -4.63 8.00
C LYS A 98 -26.20 -4.87 7.00
N LEU A 99 -25.99 -4.49 5.74
CA LEU A 99 -27.00 -4.68 4.68
C LEU A 99 -27.27 -6.16 4.39
N LYS A 100 -26.24 -7.02 4.43
CA LYS A 100 -26.39 -8.47 4.26
C LYS A 100 -27.07 -9.15 5.44
N SER A 101 -26.85 -8.68 6.68
CA SER A 101 -27.58 -9.20 7.84
C SER A 101 -29.06 -8.83 7.84
N GLN A 102 -29.40 -7.61 7.36
CA GLN A 102 -30.79 -7.17 7.27
C GLN A 102 -31.59 -7.91 6.18
N LYS A 103 -30.95 -8.25 5.04
CA LYS A 103 -31.59 -9.05 3.97
C LYS A 103 -31.78 -10.54 4.27
N ARG A 104 -31.22 -11.06 5.37
CA ARG A 104 -31.42 -12.47 5.80
C ARG A 104 -32.53 -12.64 6.84
N LEU A 105 -33.13 -11.54 7.28
CA LEU A 105 -34.20 -11.49 8.28
C LEU A 105 -35.59 -11.31 7.64
N PHE A 106 -35.67 -11.36 6.31
CA PHE A 106 -36.91 -11.35 5.52
C PHE A 106 -36.92 -12.54 4.58
#